data_AF-A0AAD0GIP7-F1
#
_entry.id   AF-A0AAD0GIP7-F1
#
_cell.length_a   1.000
_cell.length_b   1.000
_cell.length_c   1.000
_cell.angle_alpha   90.00
_cell.angle_beta   90.00
_cell.angle_gamma   90.00
#
_symmetry.space_group_name_H-M   'P 1'
#
loop_
_entity.id
_entity.type
_entity.pdbx_description
1 polymer ?
#
loop_
_entity_poly.entity_id
_entity_poly.type
_entity_poly.pdbx_seq_one_letter_code
_entity_poly.pdbx_strand_id
1 'polypeptide(L)'
;MKSNLHPFGASGTKRVLKTDIALSLLCWMFTSPFSNWTEKYFTGTEVPEAPMPELGQAPEAIFRFVLNDDGFDVGYDAVGMDLCCFSIPLSAMPTVNLDEEETLSRLTGEMIHGVLLSLPEYLEMPDRLVYQLNDEVMAFNSHCGNGILHGWTSAQELWRNEILPRTPILMQHTSVIH
;
A
#
# COMPACT_ATOMS: atom_id res chain seq x y z
N MET A 1 16.59 33.63 -38.71
CA MET A 1 16.22 33.57 -37.27
C MET A 1 15.93 32.12 -36.93
N LYS A 2 16.75 31.49 -36.07
CA LYS A 2 16.49 30.16 -35.52
C LYS A 2 15.74 30.35 -34.20
N SER A 3 14.52 29.86 -34.09
CA SER A 3 13.83 29.69 -32.81
C SER A 3 13.76 28.19 -32.50
N ASN A 4 14.76 27.71 -31.76
CA ASN A 4 14.66 26.48 -31.00
C ASN A 4 13.84 26.80 -29.75
N LEU A 5 12.65 26.22 -29.61
CA LEU A 5 11.90 26.24 -28.36
C LEU A 5 11.50 24.82 -27.97
N HIS A 6 12.01 24.45 -26.80
CA HIS A 6 11.72 23.34 -25.91
C HIS A 6 12.23 21.93 -26.26
N PRO A 7 13.22 21.41 -25.50
CA PRO A 7 13.33 19.97 -25.35
C PRO A 7 12.17 19.52 -24.47
N PHE A 8 11.36 18.59 -24.97
CA PHE A 8 10.52 17.74 -24.12
C PHE A 8 11.41 17.17 -23.01
N GLY A 9 11.04 17.44 -21.76
CA GLY A 9 11.83 17.10 -20.58
C GLY A 9 12.21 15.63 -20.59
N ALA A 10 13.46 15.35 -20.20
CA ALA A 10 13.89 13.99 -19.90
C ALA A 10 12.94 13.42 -18.85
N SER A 11 12.13 12.42 -19.23
CA SER A 11 11.34 11.61 -18.30
C SER A 11 12.32 10.79 -17.46
N GLY A 12 12.83 11.40 -16.39
CA GLY A 12 13.71 10.72 -15.44
C GLY A 12 12.97 9.60 -14.73
N THR A 13 13.65 8.47 -14.57
CA THR A 13 13.29 7.47 -13.57
C THR A 13 14.21 7.64 -12.37
N LYS A 14 13.66 7.49 -11.17
CA LYS A 14 14.39 7.48 -9.91
C LYS A 14 14.21 6.13 -9.24
N ARG A 15 15.29 5.64 -8.65
CA ARG A 15 15.23 4.54 -7.70
C ARG A 15 14.63 5.03 -6.40
N VAL A 16 13.50 4.45 -6.00
CA VAL A 16 12.82 4.72 -4.74
C VAL A 16 12.95 3.51 -3.83
N LEU A 17 13.23 3.73 -2.54
CA LEU A 17 13.37 2.66 -1.57
C LEU A 17 12.01 2.20 -1.07
N LYS A 18 11.94 0.92 -0.68
CA LYS A 18 10.78 0.31 -0.04
C LYS A 18 10.20 1.13 1.11
N THR A 19 11.07 1.68 1.95
CA THR A 19 10.66 2.47 3.13
C THR A 19 9.89 3.72 2.74
N ASP A 20 10.28 4.37 1.64
CA ASP A 20 9.64 5.59 1.16
C ASP A 20 8.27 5.27 0.54
N ILE A 21 8.19 4.17 -0.22
CA ILE A 21 6.93 3.69 -0.81
C ILE A 21 5.97 3.25 0.30
N ALA A 22 6.46 2.45 1.25
CA ALA A 22 5.66 1.93 2.36
C ALA A 22 5.11 3.07 3.24
N LEU A 23 5.96 4.04 3.60
CA LEU A 23 5.51 5.18 4.39
C LEU A 23 4.42 5.97 3.67
N SER A 24 4.62 6.27 2.39
CA SER A 24 3.66 7.05 1.60
C SER A 24 2.33 6.32 1.44
N LEU A 25 2.37 5.02 1.12
CA LEU A 25 1.16 4.20 1.00
C LEU A 25 0.41 4.10 2.33
N LEU A 26 1.12 3.91 3.43
CA LEU A 26 0.50 3.82 4.76
C LEU A 26 -0.02 5.18 5.23
N CYS A 27 0.62 6.29 4.88
CA CYS A 27 0.06 7.63 5.06
C CYS A 27 -1.30 7.74 4.35
N TRP A 28 -1.38 7.35 3.08
CA TRP A 28 -2.63 7.35 2.32
C TRP A 28 -3.70 6.44 2.93
N MET A 29 -3.34 5.24 3.40
CA MET A 29 -4.30 4.31 4.03
C MET A 29 -4.91 4.87 5.32
N PHE A 30 -4.14 5.63 6.09
CA PHE A 30 -4.57 6.22 7.36
C PHE A 30 -5.36 7.52 7.19
N THR A 31 -5.20 8.23 6.06
CA THR A 31 -5.96 9.45 5.73
C THR A 31 -7.21 9.16 4.91
N SER A 32 -7.20 8.09 4.12
CA SER A 32 -8.32 7.71 3.26
C SER A 32 -9.49 7.17 4.07
N PRO A 33 -10.74 7.44 3.64
CA PRO A 33 -11.91 6.70 4.11
C PRO A 33 -11.66 5.18 4.08
N PHE A 34 -12.03 4.47 5.14
CA PHE A 34 -11.72 3.06 5.29
C PHE A 34 -12.24 2.19 4.13
N SER A 35 -13.42 2.50 3.60
CA SER A 35 -14.02 1.81 2.45
C SER A 35 -13.25 1.99 1.15
N ASN A 36 -12.41 3.03 1.01
CA ASN A 36 -11.65 3.27 -0.22
C ASN A 36 -10.70 2.14 -0.57
N TRP A 37 -10.28 1.35 0.41
CA TRP A 37 -9.40 0.21 0.19
C TRP A 37 -9.99 -1.10 0.69
N THR A 38 -10.77 -1.11 1.77
CA THR A 38 -11.31 -2.36 2.35
C THR A 38 -12.38 -3.05 1.54
N GLU A 39 -13.07 -2.34 0.66
CA GLU A 39 -14.13 -2.91 -0.19
C GLU A 39 -13.64 -3.29 -1.59
N LYS A 40 -12.38 -2.93 -1.92
CA LYS A 40 -11.80 -3.11 -3.25
C LYS A 40 -10.93 -4.36 -3.39
N TYR A 41 -10.89 -5.21 -2.37
CA TYR A 41 -10.25 -6.52 -2.51
C TYR A 41 -11.02 -7.37 -3.52
N PHE A 42 -10.33 -8.34 -4.11
CA PHE A 42 -10.93 -9.35 -4.95
C PHE A 42 -10.58 -10.74 -4.41
N THR A 43 -11.31 -11.76 -4.87
CA THR A 43 -11.09 -13.14 -4.44
C THR A 43 -10.59 -13.96 -5.64
N GLY A 44 -9.72 -14.95 -5.39
CA GLY A 44 -9.17 -15.79 -6.45
C GLY A 44 -10.22 -16.61 -7.24
N THR A 45 -11.46 -16.66 -6.76
CA THR A 45 -12.62 -17.26 -7.45
C THR A 45 -13.15 -16.47 -8.64
N GLU A 46 -12.70 -15.22 -8.84
CA GLU A 46 -13.10 -14.37 -9.98
C GLU A 46 -12.15 -14.46 -11.18
N VAL A 47 -11.06 -15.24 -11.07
CA VAL A 47 -10.13 -15.51 -12.18
C VAL A 47 -10.68 -16.66 -13.03
N PRO A 48 -10.86 -16.49 -14.36
CA PRO A 48 -11.34 -17.57 -15.24
C PRO A 48 -10.35 -18.75 -15.26
N GLU A 49 -10.78 -19.84 -14.63
CA GLU A 49 -10.38 -21.25 -14.74
C GLU A 49 -8.94 -21.56 -15.20
N ALA A 50 -8.08 -21.86 -14.23
CA ALA A 50 -7.14 -22.98 -14.35
C ALA A 50 -7.47 -24.00 -13.23
N PRO A 51 -7.44 -25.32 -13.50
CA PRO A 51 -7.76 -26.32 -12.49
C PRO A 51 -6.62 -26.39 -11.49
N MET A 52 -6.73 -25.63 -10.40
CA MET A 52 -5.88 -25.76 -9.23
C MET A 52 -6.40 -26.91 -8.36
N PRO A 53 -5.53 -27.80 -7.85
CA PRO A 53 -5.94 -28.98 -7.09
C PRO A 53 -6.60 -28.57 -5.77
N GLU A 54 -7.65 -29.31 -5.41
CA GLU A 54 -8.41 -29.21 -4.16
C GLU A 54 -7.48 -29.37 -2.94
N LEU A 55 -6.89 -28.28 -2.46
CA LEU A 55 -6.61 -28.11 -1.04
C LEU A 55 -7.61 -27.08 -0.54
N GLY A 56 -8.27 -27.36 0.58
CA GLY A 56 -9.18 -26.44 1.27
C GLY A 56 -8.46 -25.18 1.77
N GLN A 57 -7.97 -24.36 0.84
CA GLN A 57 -7.46 -23.02 1.11
C GLN A 57 -8.64 -22.21 1.61
N ALA A 58 -8.51 -21.67 2.81
CA ALA A 58 -9.46 -20.71 3.33
C ALA A 58 -9.59 -19.57 2.32
N PRO A 59 -10.80 -19.08 2.05
CA PRO A 59 -10.96 -18.01 1.07
C PRO A 59 -10.16 -16.78 1.52
N GLU A 60 -9.50 -16.12 0.56
CA GLU A 60 -8.58 -15.01 0.81
C GLU A 60 -9.09 -13.72 0.13
N ALA A 61 -8.89 -12.59 0.81
CA ALA A 61 -9.01 -11.26 0.23
C ALA A 61 -7.67 -10.84 -0.36
N ILE A 62 -7.64 -10.55 -1.66
CA ILE A 62 -6.43 -10.12 -2.37
C ILE A 62 -6.48 -8.60 -2.54
N PHE A 63 -5.41 -7.94 -2.09
CA PHE A 63 -5.19 -6.52 -2.26
C PHE A 63 -4.05 -6.29 -3.24
N ARG A 64 -4.31 -5.51 -4.28
CA ARG A 64 -3.34 -5.08 -5.28
C ARG A 64 -3.25 -3.57 -5.26
N PHE A 65 -2.12 -3.03 -4.82
CA PHE A 65 -1.89 -1.58 -4.74
C PHE A 65 -1.10 -1.09 -5.95
N VAL A 66 -1.58 0.02 -6.52
CA VAL A 66 -0.96 0.70 -7.65
C VAL A 66 -0.76 2.18 -7.35
N LEU A 67 0.14 2.82 -8.11
CA LEU A 67 0.34 4.26 -8.11
C LEU A 67 0.17 4.82 -9.51
N ASN A 68 -0.63 5.87 -9.65
CA ASN A 68 -0.83 6.58 -10.92
C ASN A 68 -0.72 8.10 -10.71
N ASP A 69 -1.07 8.90 -11.73
CA ASP A 69 -0.96 10.36 -11.66
C ASP A 69 -1.97 11.02 -10.71
N ASP A 70 -3.01 10.29 -10.28
CA ASP A 70 -4.03 10.74 -9.35
C ASP A 70 -3.78 10.25 -7.90
N GLY A 71 -2.69 9.52 -7.67
CA GLY A 71 -2.30 8.98 -6.37
C GLY A 71 -2.40 7.45 -6.28
N PHE A 72 -2.58 6.95 -5.06
CA PHE A 72 -2.72 5.50 -4.81
C PHE A 72 -4.12 5.00 -5.16
N ASP A 73 -4.18 3.79 -5.70
CA ASP A 73 -5.42 3.04 -5.88
C ASP A 73 -5.21 1.55 -5.57
N VAL A 74 -6.31 0.84 -5.39
CA VAL A 74 -6.30 -0.58 -5.02
C VAL A 74 -7.42 -1.35 -5.70
N GLY A 75 -7.13 -2.58 -6.11
CA GLY A 75 -8.10 -3.52 -6.64
C GLY A 75 -7.64 -4.23 -7.91
N TYR A 76 -8.47 -5.15 -8.38
CA TYR A 76 -8.18 -5.97 -9.56
C TYR A 76 -7.94 -5.11 -10.80
N ASP A 77 -8.89 -4.23 -11.10
CA ASP A 77 -8.87 -3.35 -12.29
C ASP A 77 -8.12 -2.01 -12.07
N ALA A 78 -7.42 -1.85 -10.95
CA ALA A 78 -6.74 -0.59 -10.63
C ALA A 78 -5.66 -0.28 -11.67
N VAL A 79 -5.69 0.92 -12.27
CA VAL A 79 -4.77 1.31 -13.34
C VAL A 79 -3.62 2.12 -12.75
N GLY A 80 -2.39 1.65 -12.97
CA GLY A 80 -1.20 2.32 -12.47
C GLY A 80 0.03 1.43 -12.50
N MET A 81 1.12 1.93 -11.92
CA MET A 81 2.32 1.16 -11.65
C MET A 81 2.07 0.23 -10.47
N ASP A 82 2.22 -1.08 -10.65
CA ASP A 82 2.14 -2.07 -9.58
C ASP A 82 3.19 -1.81 -8.50
N LEU A 83 2.74 -1.71 -7.26
CA LEU A 83 3.62 -1.56 -6.10
C LEU A 83 3.76 -2.89 -5.36
N CYS A 84 2.63 -3.46 -4.95
CA CYS A 84 2.59 -4.72 -4.23
C CYS A 84 1.22 -5.39 -4.36
N CYS A 85 1.21 -6.71 -4.20
CA CYS A 85 0.00 -7.52 -4.18
C CYS A 85 0.14 -8.61 -3.12
N PHE A 86 -0.85 -8.77 -2.25
CA PHE A 86 -0.85 -9.78 -1.21
C PHE A 86 -2.26 -10.21 -0.84
N SER A 87 -2.36 -11.37 -0.19
CA SER A 87 -3.61 -11.90 0.30
C SER A 87 -3.64 -11.90 1.82
N ILE A 88 -4.83 -11.70 2.38
CA ILE A 88 -5.13 -11.92 3.79
C ILE A 88 -6.30 -12.90 3.90
N PRO A 89 -6.34 -13.77 4.92
CA PRO A 89 -7.47 -14.66 5.11
C PRO A 89 -8.78 -13.88 5.26
N LEU A 90 -9.88 -14.31 4.62
CA LEU A 90 -11.18 -13.64 4.80
C LEU A 90 -11.66 -13.66 6.25
N SER A 91 -11.19 -14.60 7.07
CA SER A 91 -11.46 -14.62 8.51
C SER A 91 -10.86 -13.44 9.28
N ALA A 92 -9.87 -12.74 8.70
CA ALA A 92 -9.29 -11.52 9.23
C ALA A 92 -10.01 -10.25 8.74
N MET A 93 -10.89 -10.38 7.73
CA MET A 93 -11.67 -9.25 7.24
C MET A 93 -12.74 -8.81 8.25
N PRO A 94 -13.12 -7.52 8.22
CA PRO A 94 -14.21 -6.99 9.03
C PRO A 94 -15.47 -7.85 8.90
N THR A 95 -16.09 -8.21 10.02
CA THR A 95 -17.46 -8.75 10.02
C THR A 95 -18.41 -7.70 10.57
N VAL A 96 -19.68 -7.76 10.18
CA VAL A 96 -20.74 -6.80 10.58
C VAL A 96 -20.91 -6.67 12.11
N ASN A 97 -20.31 -7.56 12.90
CA ASN A 97 -20.51 -7.66 14.36
C ASN A 97 -19.35 -7.15 15.21
N LEU A 98 -18.26 -6.64 14.62
CA LEU A 98 -17.12 -6.14 15.38
C LEU A 98 -17.19 -4.62 15.54
N ASP A 99 -16.62 -4.10 16.64
CA ASP A 99 -16.44 -2.66 16.84
C ASP A 99 -15.56 -2.08 15.72
N GLU A 100 -15.97 -0.93 15.19
CA GLU A 100 -15.33 -0.32 14.03
C GLU A 100 -13.85 -0.01 14.32
N GLU A 101 -13.53 0.45 15.53
CA GLU A 101 -12.17 0.83 15.92
C GLU A 101 -11.24 -0.38 16.10
N GLU A 102 -11.67 -1.43 16.82
CA GLU A 102 -10.87 -2.64 17.01
C GLU A 102 -10.62 -3.36 15.66
N THR A 103 -11.65 -3.42 14.82
CA THR A 103 -11.57 -4.01 13.49
C THR A 103 -10.60 -3.25 12.60
N LEU A 104 -10.69 -1.92 12.62
CA LEU A 104 -9.82 -1.01 11.90
C LEU A 104 -8.37 -1.19 12.33
N SER A 105 -8.10 -1.26 13.63
CA SER A 105 -6.74 -1.46 14.16
C SER A 105 -6.15 -2.82 13.74
N ARG A 106 -6.94 -3.90 13.83
CA ARG A 106 -6.49 -5.25 13.42
C ARG A 106 -6.19 -5.34 11.93
N LEU A 107 -7.12 -4.89 11.09
CA LEU A 107 -6.94 -4.94 9.64
C LEU A 107 -5.77 -4.06 9.19
N THR A 108 -5.63 -2.88 9.79
CA THR A 108 -4.48 -2.00 9.52
C THR A 108 -3.16 -2.68 9.84
N GLY A 109 -3.08 -3.46 10.92
CA GLY A 109 -1.90 -4.28 11.24
C GLY A 109 -1.55 -5.30 10.16
N GLU A 110 -2.53 -6.07 9.69
CA GLU A 110 -2.34 -7.03 8.59
C GLU A 110 -1.94 -6.33 7.29
N MET A 111 -2.50 -5.16 7.01
CA MET A 111 -2.14 -4.38 5.82
C MET A 111 -0.72 -3.85 5.88
N ILE A 112 -0.27 -3.33 7.02
CA ILE A 112 1.12 -2.91 7.21
C ILE A 112 2.05 -4.10 6.96
N HIS A 113 1.73 -5.29 7.48
CA HIS A 113 2.53 -6.48 7.24
C HIS A 113 2.55 -6.88 5.76
N GLY A 114 1.40 -6.95 5.11
CA GLY A 114 1.28 -7.32 3.71
C GLY A 114 2.06 -6.37 2.79
N VAL A 115 1.91 -5.05 3.01
CA VAL A 115 2.66 -4.01 2.29
C VAL A 115 4.16 -4.19 2.49
N LEU A 116 4.61 -4.33 3.73
CA LEU A 116 6.03 -4.46 4.04
C LEU A 116 6.64 -5.78 3.55
N LEU A 117 5.89 -6.87 3.49
CA LEU A 117 6.39 -8.15 2.96
C LEU A 117 6.45 -8.15 1.44
N SER A 118 5.51 -7.47 0.79
CA SER A 118 5.26 -7.63 -0.65
C SER A 118 5.88 -6.53 -1.49
N LEU A 119 6.20 -5.37 -0.90
CA LEU A 119 6.95 -4.33 -1.58
C LEU A 119 8.38 -4.79 -1.89
N PRO A 120 8.89 -4.56 -3.12
CA PRO A 120 10.29 -4.78 -3.44
C PRO A 120 11.18 -3.80 -2.67
N GLU A 121 12.44 -4.19 -2.43
CA GLU A 121 13.41 -3.36 -1.67
C GLU A 121 13.68 -2.00 -2.34
N TYR A 122 13.59 -1.95 -3.67
CA TYR A 122 13.60 -0.72 -4.44
C TYR A 122 12.78 -0.88 -5.73
N LEU A 123 12.31 0.24 -6.25
CA LEU A 123 11.55 0.31 -7.50
C LEU A 123 12.05 1.49 -8.35
N GLU A 124 12.28 1.27 -9.64
CA GLU A 124 12.60 2.35 -10.58
C GLU A 124 11.30 3.02 -11.02
N MET A 125 11.06 4.24 -10.54
CA MET A 125 9.79 4.94 -10.66
C MET A 125 9.95 6.21 -11.50
N PRO A 126 9.02 6.53 -12.42
CA PRO A 126 9.01 7.81 -13.12
C PRO A 126 8.92 8.99 -12.14
N ASP A 127 9.67 10.06 -12.41
CA ASP A 127 9.70 11.27 -11.56
C ASP A 127 8.30 11.78 -11.18
N ARG A 128 7.36 11.75 -12.13
CA ARG A 128 5.95 12.14 -11.92
C ARG A 128 5.27 11.37 -10.77
N LEU A 129 5.54 10.07 -10.64
CA LEU A 129 4.97 9.24 -9.58
C LEU A 129 5.71 9.41 -8.26
N VAL A 130 6.99 9.78 -8.30
CA VAL A 130 7.74 10.13 -7.08
C VAL A 130 7.13 11.38 -6.41
N TYR A 131 6.58 12.33 -7.19
CA TYR A 131 5.84 13.45 -6.60
C TYR A 131 4.60 12.99 -5.83
N GLN A 132 3.86 12.00 -6.35
CA GLN A 132 2.68 11.45 -5.68
C GLN A 132 3.01 10.83 -4.33
N LEU A 133 4.15 10.13 -4.22
CA LEU A 133 4.61 9.61 -2.91
C LEU A 133 4.81 10.76 -1.89
N ASN A 134 5.45 11.84 -2.32
CA ASN A 134 5.71 12.98 -1.45
C ASN A 134 4.43 13.72 -1.05
N ASP A 135 3.49 13.86 -1.98
CA ASP A 135 2.21 14.53 -1.75
C ASP A 135 1.39 13.81 -0.67
N GLU A 136 1.41 12.49 -0.64
CA GLU A 136 0.69 11.69 0.38
C GLU A 136 1.29 11.85 1.79
N VAL A 137 2.62 11.95 1.88
CA VAL A 137 3.30 12.26 3.15
C VAL A 137 2.96 13.67 3.61
N MET A 138 2.93 14.64 2.70
CA MET A 138 2.55 16.03 3.02
C MET A 138 1.08 16.12 3.43
N ALA A 139 0.18 15.43 2.72
CA ALA A 139 -1.24 15.36 3.03
C ALA A 139 -1.43 14.82 4.45
N PHE A 140 -0.85 13.66 4.77
CA PHE A 140 -0.92 13.08 6.12
C PHE A 140 -0.46 14.07 7.21
N ASN A 141 0.69 14.71 7.02
CA ASN A 141 1.20 15.68 7.99
C ASN A 141 0.27 16.88 8.16
N SER A 142 -0.45 17.29 7.11
CA SER A 142 -1.39 18.42 7.16
C SER A 142 -2.66 18.14 7.98
N HIS A 143 -3.01 16.87 8.18
CA HIS A 143 -4.14 16.49 9.05
C HIS A 143 -3.86 16.75 10.53
N CYS A 144 -2.58 16.79 10.95
CA CYS A 144 -2.18 16.99 12.35
C CYS A 144 -2.93 16.05 13.33
N GLY A 145 -3.14 14.79 12.94
CA GLY A 145 -3.85 13.78 13.73
C GLY A 145 -5.38 13.81 13.63
N ASN A 146 -5.97 14.81 12.95
CA ASN A 146 -7.42 14.91 12.81
C ASN A 146 -7.95 13.87 11.82
N GLY A 147 -8.83 12.97 12.31
CA GLY A 147 -9.42 11.91 11.51
C GLY A 147 -8.46 10.77 11.17
N ILE A 148 -7.27 10.76 11.78
CA ILE A 148 -6.25 9.70 11.62
C ILE A 148 -6.44 8.66 12.71
N LEU A 149 -6.44 7.38 12.34
CA LEU A 149 -6.43 6.27 13.30
C LEU A 149 -5.27 6.44 14.30
N HIS A 150 -5.58 6.34 15.60
CA HIS A 150 -4.65 6.60 16.71
C HIS A 150 -4.10 8.04 16.83
N GLY A 151 -4.55 8.97 16.00
CA GLY A 151 -4.28 10.41 16.15
C GLY A 151 -2.83 10.83 15.88
N TRP A 152 -2.07 10.05 15.10
CA TRP A 152 -0.68 10.36 14.76
C TRP A 152 -0.58 11.69 14.01
N THR A 153 0.32 12.57 14.46
CA THR A 153 0.39 13.96 13.98
C THR A 153 1.39 14.15 12.84
N SER A 154 2.28 13.18 12.62
CA SER A 154 3.23 13.20 11.51
C SER A 154 3.55 11.81 10.96
N ALA A 155 3.99 11.76 9.71
CA ALA A 155 4.46 10.55 9.05
C ALA A 155 5.64 9.92 9.81
N GLN A 156 6.47 10.72 10.50
CA GLN A 156 7.53 10.20 11.34
C GLN A 156 7.01 9.49 12.60
N GLU A 157 5.93 9.99 13.19
CA GLU A 157 5.24 9.30 14.29
C GLU A 157 4.60 8.00 13.81
N LEU A 158 3.91 8.02 12.66
CA LEU A 158 3.36 6.82 12.03
C LEU A 158 4.47 5.78 11.78
N TRP A 159 5.59 6.22 11.20
CA TRP A 159 6.75 5.37 10.96
C TRP A 159 7.26 4.75 12.26
N ARG A 160 7.46 5.55 13.31
CA ARG A 160 8.04 5.09 14.57
C ARG A 160 7.13 4.14 15.33
N ASN A 161 5.83 4.41 15.35
CA ASN A 161 4.88 3.71 16.22
C ASN A 161 4.19 2.54 15.51
N GLU A 162 3.97 2.62 14.21
CA GLU A 162 3.27 1.56 13.46
C GLU A 162 4.20 0.75 12.55
N ILE A 163 5.02 1.42 11.76
CA ILE A 163 5.75 0.75 10.68
C ILE A 163 7.02 0.08 11.20
N LEU A 164 7.88 0.85 11.88
CA LEU A 164 9.17 0.42 12.38
C LEU A 164 9.08 -0.81 13.30
N PRO A 165 8.15 -0.92 14.27
CA PRO A 165 8.05 -2.10 15.13
C PRO A 165 7.72 -3.39 14.38
N ARG A 166 7.17 -3.28 13.16
CA ARG A 166 6.79 -4.40 12.30
C ARG A 166 7.86 -4.75 11.27
N THR A 167 8.89 -3.91 11.10
CA THR A 167 10.04 -4.21 10.22
C THR A 167 10.92 -5.39 10.66
N PRO A 168 11.15 -5.69 11.96
CA PRO A 168 11.95 -6.85 12.37
C PRO A 168 11.30 -8.19 12.05
N ILE A 169 9.97 -8.25 11.93
CA ILE A 169 9.24 -9.44 11.49
C ILE A 169 9.69 -9.82 10.07
N LEU A 170 9.96 -8.83 9.21
CA LEU A 170 10.51 -9.04 7.87
C LEU A 170 11.89 -9.71 7.91
N MET A 171 12.76 -9.28 8.84
CA MET A 171 14.11 -9.83 8.98
C MET A 171 14.13 -11.30 9.40
N GLN A 172 13.13 -11.75 10.15
CA GLN A 172 13.00 -13.14 10.60
C GLN A 172 12.46 -14.07 9.49
N HIS A 173 11.56 -13.56 8.63
CA HIS A 173 11.07 -14.30 7.47
C HIS A 173 12.06 -14.33 6.29
N THR A 174 13.02 -13.39 6.21
CA THR A 174 14.19 -13.47 5.32
C THR A 174 15.30 -14.37 5.84
N SER A 175 14.97 -15.50 6.47
CA SER A 175 15.94 -16.57 6.69
C SER A 175 16.24 -17.23 5.34
N VAL A 176 17.24 -16.66 4.67
CA VAL A 176 18.07 -17.15 3.57
C VAL A 176 17.59 -18.46 2.93
N ILE A 177 16.93 -18.37 1.79
CA ILE A 177 16.94 -19.46 0.81
C ILE A 177 18.26 -19.32 0.05
N HIS A 178 19.21 -20.23 0.31
CA HIS A 178 20.43 -20.43 -0.48
C HIS A 178 20.12 -21.24 -1.74
#